data_AF-A0A2P2M9P1-F1
#
_entry.id   AF-A0A2P2M9P1-F1
#
_cell.length_a   1.000
_cell.length_b   1.000
_cell.length_c   1.000
_cell.angle_alpha   90.00
_cell.angle_beta   90.00
_cell.angle_gamma   90.00
#
_symmetry.space_group_name_H-M   'P 1'
#
loop_
_entity.id
_entity.type
_entity.pdbx_description
1 polymer ?
#
loop_
_entity_poly.entity_id
_entity_poly.type
_entity_poly.pdbx_seq_one_letter_code
_entity_poly.pdbx_strand_id
1 'polypeptide(L)'
;MKKRFISFGGVIFEGCSATSISVYRDAAALQLEDGKILSSHIIIDAMGNFSPIVRQIRKGKKPDGVCLVVGCCSRGFKDNYTGDVIYSSSSVRKVGGSKVQYFWEAFPAGSGPMDRTTYMFTYVNPQPGSPKLEQLLEDYWDLMPEYQGVSLDNLKILRVIYGIFPTYRER
;
A
#
# COMPACT_ATOMS: atom_id res chain seq x y z
N MET A 1 12.02 -14.40 -6.99
CA MET A 1 12.45 -13.27 -7.86
C MET A 1 13.92 -12.89 -7.62
N LYS A 2 14.32 -12.44 -6.42
CA LYS A 2 15.71 -12.04 -6.07
C LYS A 2 16.79 -13.00 -6.58
N LYS A 3 16.70 -14.29 -6.21
CA LYS A 3 17.65 -15.34 -6.63
C LYS A 3 17.76 -15.47 -8.16
N ARG A 4 16.64 -15.38 -8.87
CA ARG A 4 16.58 -15.46 -10.34
C ARG A 4 17.24 -14.24 -10.99
N PHE A 5 17.05 -13.04 -10.44
CA PHE A 5 17.70 -11.83 -10.96
C PHE A 5 19.24 -11.93 -10.83
N ILE A 6 19.73 -12.36 -9.67
CA ILE A 6 21.17 -12.58 -9.43
C ILE A 6 21.72 -13.68 -10.34
N SER A 7 20.99 -14.79 -10.57
CA SER A 7 21.48 -15.87 -11.44
C SER A 7 21.65 -15.46 -12.91
N PHE A 8 21.01 -14.36 -13.33
CA PHE A 8 21.21 -13.76 -14.66
C PHE A 8 22.25 -12.62 -14.64
N GLY A 9 23.05 -12.50 -13.57
CA GLY A 9 24.11 -11.48 -13.43
C GLY A 9 23.64 -10.14 -12.87
N GLY A 10 22.37 -10.05 -12.42
CA GLY A 10 21.85 -8.83 -11.79
C GLY A 10 22.54 -8.51 -10.46
N VAL A 11 22.88 -7.25 -10.25
CA VAL A 11 23.47 -6.74 -9.00
C VAL A 11 22.38 -6.09 -8.15
N ILE A 12 22.38 -6.38 -6.85
CA ILE A 12 21.39 -5.85 -5.91
C ILE A 12 22.11 -5.01 -4.85
N PHE A 13 21.62 -3.80 -4.67
CA PHE A 13 21.99 -2.91 -3.58
C PHE A 13 20.83 -2.85 -2.58
N GLU A 14 21.02 -3.39 -1.38
CA GLU A 14 20.03 -3.31 -0.29
C GLU A 14 20.40 -2.19 0.68
N GLY A 15 19.40 -1.55 1.28
CA GLY A 15 19.63 -0.37 2.12
C GLY A 15 20.07 0.88 1.34
N CYS A 16 19.92 0.86 0.01
CA CYS A 16 20.31 1.97 -0.88
C CYS A 16 19.06 2.67 -1.42
N SER A 17 18.53 3.63 -0.65
CA SER A 17 17.38 4.43 -1.07
C SER A 17 17.77 5.42 -2.16
N ALA A 18 16.96 5.52 -3.22
CA ALA A 18 17.08 6.61 -4.20
C ALA A 18 16.53 7.91 -3.61
N THR A 19 17.04 9.06 -4.07
CA THR A 19 16.57 10.39 -3.62
C THR A 19 16.11 11.25 -4.79
N SER A 20 16.85 11.25 -5.89
CA SER A 20 16.56 12.07 -7.07
C SER A 20 17.15 11.44 -8.34
N ILE A 21 16.73 11.95 -9.49
CA ILE A 21 17.27 11.58 -10.81
C ILE A 21 17.66 12.83 -11.59
N SER A 22 18.77 12.79 -12.31
CA SER A 22 19.11 13.77 -13.34
C SER A 22 19.17 13.06 -14.69
N VAL A 23 18.45 13.59 -15.68
CA VAL A 23 18.38 13.02 -17.02
C VAL A 23 19.11 13.94 -18.01
N TYR A 24 20.07 13.38 -18.73
CA TYR A 24 20.90 14.03 -19.73
C TYR A 24 20.57 13.47 -21.11
N ARG A 25 21.28 13.93 -22.15
CA ARG A 25 21.05 13.50 -23.53
C ARG A 25 21.36 12.01 -23.75
N ASP A 26 22.37 11.49 -23.06
CA ASP A 26 22.96 10.17 -23.27
C ASP A 26 22.98 9.30 -21.99
N ALA A 27 22.54 9.83 -20.85
CA ALA A 27 22.57 9.14 -19.58
C ALA A 27 21.48 9.62 -18.61
N ALA A 28 21.20 8.79 -17.61
CA ALA A 28 20.44 9.13 -16.43
C ALA A 28 21.28 8.79 -15.18
N ALA A 29 21.34 9.72 -14.25
CA ALA A 29 22.06 9.62 -13.00
C ALA A 29 21.08 9.55 -11.83
N LEU A 30 21.08 8.43 -11.11
CA LEU A 30 20.30 8.21 -9.89
C LEU A 30 21.15 8.59 -8.68
N GLN A 31 20.67 9.54 -7.88
CA GLN A 31 21.27 9.89 -6.61
C GLN A 31 20.74 8.96 -5.52
N LEU A 32 21.63 8.43 -4.70
CA LEU A 32 21.31 7.64 -3.51
C LEU A 32 21.44 8.49 -2.24
N GLU A 33 20.80 8.03 -1.16
CA GLU A 33 20.76 8.70 0.15
C GLU A 33 22.14 8.82 0.80
N ASP A 34 23.03 7.86 0.56
CA ASP A 34 24.42 7.86 1.05
C ASP A 34 25.36 8.79 0.24
N GLY A 35 24.82 9.54 -0.72
CA GLY A 35 25.59 10.43 -1.60
C GLY A 35 26.16 9.76 -2.85
N LYS A 36 26.06 8.43 -2.99
CA LYS A 36 26.52 7.73 -4.19
C LYS A 36 25.64 8.04 -5.40
N ILE A 37 26.26 8.06 -6.58
CA ILE A 37 25.58 8.25 -7.87
C ILE A 37 25.71 6.97 -8.70
N LEU A 38 24.58 6.50 -9.24
CA LEU A 38 24.54 5.41 -10.22
C LEU A 38 24.15 5.98 -11.58
N SER A 39 25.02 5.84 -12.58
CA SER A 39 24.73 6.24 -13.96
C SER A 39 24.29 5.04 -14.81
N SER A 40 23.35 5.29 -15.72
CA SER A 40 22.85 4.28 -16.67
C SER A 40 22.24 4.97 -17.88
N HIS A 41 21.99 4.22 -18.97
CA HIS A 41 21.25 4.74 -20.13
C HIS A 41 19.73 4.71 -19.90
N ILE A 42 19.25 3.79 -19.05
CA ILE A 42 17.83 3.58 -18.77
C ILE A 42 17.66 3.33 -17.28
N ILE A 43 16.71 4.05 -16.68
CA ILE A 43 16.24 3.81 -15.30
C ILE A 43 14.78 3.37 -15.37
N ILE A 44 14.46 2.27 -14.68
CA ILE A 44 13.10 1.79 -14.49
C ILE A 44 12.73 2.06 -13.03
N ASP A 45 11.81 3.00 -12.81
CA ASP A 45 11.29 3.28 -11.48
C ASP A 45 10.16 2.32 -11.13
N ALA A 46 10.44 1.41 -10.20
CA ALA A 46 9.49 0.44 -9.65
C ALA A 46 9.30 0.63 -8.13
N MET A 47 9.51 1.83 -7.59
CA MET A 47 9.43 2.12 -6.15
C MET A 47 8.00 2.39 -5.64
N GLY A 48 7.01 2.36 -6.53
CA GLY A 48 5.59 2.55 -6.19
C GLY A 48 5.21 4.00 -5.89
N ASN A 49 4.07 4.20 -5.22
CA ASN A 49 3.43 5.51 -5.07
C ASN A 49 4.25 6.56 -4.30
N PHE A 50 5.22 6.11 -3.49
CA PHE A 50 6.10 6.98 -2.72
C PHE A 50 7.47 7.21 -3.35
N SER A 51 7.66 6.77 -4.59
CA SER A 51 8.90 7.00 -5.33
C SER A 51 9.36 8.46 -5.21
N PRO A 52 10.59 8.71 -4.74
CA PRO A 52 11.20 10.03 -4.76
C PRO A 52 11.29 10.61 -6.18
N ILE A 53 11.40 9.75 -7.19
CA ILE A 53 11.45 10.15 -8.59
C ILE A 53 10.07 10.62 -9.07
N VAL A 54 9.00 9.91 -8.72
CA VAL A 54 7.63 10.36 -9.00
C VAL A 54 7.36 11.70 -8.32
N ARG A 55 7.80 11.87 -7.06
CA ARG A 55 7.68 13.15 -6.34
C ARG A 55 8.44 14.29 -7.04
N GLN A 56 9.64 14.01 -7.55
CA GLN A 56 10.44 14.96 -8.31
C GLN A 56 9.76 15.37 -9.62
N ILE A 57 9.27 14.40 -10.40
CA ILE A 57 8.53 14.65 -11.66
C ILE A 57 7.32 15.55 -11.40
N ARG A 58 6.63 15.33 -10.29
CA ARG A 58 5.45 16.09 -9.89
C ARG A 58 5.73 17.44 -9.24
N LYS A 59 7.00 17.80 -9.02
CA LYS A 59 7.42 19.09 -8.44
C LYS A 59 6.67 19.47 -7.16
N GLY A 60 6.40 18.48 -6.30
CA GLY A 60 5.69 18.70 -5.04
C GLY A 60 4.17 18.90 -5.17
N LYS A 61 3.55 18.65 -6.33
CA LYS A 61 2.08 18.63 -6.48
C LYS A 61 1.47 17.68 -5.44
N LYS A 62 0.47 18.18 -4.70
CA LYS A 62 -0.30 17.38 -3.76
C LYS A 62 -1.22 16.42 -4.52
N PRO A 63 -1.50 15.23 -3.96
CA PRO A 63 -2.44 14.29 -4.58
C PRO A 63 -3.85 14.88 -4.67
N ASP A 64 -4.57 14.52 -5.73
CA ASP A 64 -5.98 14.92 -5.94
C ASP A 64 -6.94 14.03 -5.13
N GLY A 65 -6.48 12.84 -4.76
CA GLY A 65 -7.21 11.88 -3.95
C GLY A 65 -6.25 10.92 -3.26
N VAL A 66 -6.67 10.33 -2.16
CA VAL A 66 -5.88 9.34 -1.43
C VAL A 66 -6.78 8.15 -1.10
N CYS A 67 -6.30 6.94 -1.38
CA CYS A 67 -6.85 5.73 -0.79
C CYS A 67 -6.18 5.50 0.55
N LEU A 68 -6.97 5.40 1.62
CA LEU A 68 -6.52 5.00 2.94
C LEU A 68 -6.85 3.53 3.11
N VAL A 69 -5.88 2.70 3.48
CA VAL A 69 -6.07 1.28 3.72
C VAL A 69 -5.60 0.91 5.12
N VAL A 70 -6.36 0.04 5.77
CA VAL A 70 -6.00 -0.67 6.99
C VAL A 70 -6.34 -2.15 6.82
N GLY A 71 -5.78 -3.00 7.66
CA GLY A 71 -6.06 -4.42 7.57
C GLY A 71 -5.18 -5.25 8.49
N CYS A 72 -5.35 -6.57 8.40
CA CYS A 72 -4.42 -7.49 9.03
C CYS A 72 -4.26 -8.77 8.20
N CYS A 73 -3.09 -9.39 8.34
CA CYS A 73 -2.94 -10.81 8.10
C CYS A 73 -3.17 -11.54 9.42
N SER A 74 -4.09 -12.49 9.43
CA SER A 74 -4.43 -13.28 10.60
C SER A 74 -4.62 -14.76 10.23
N ARG A 75 -4.43 -15.61 11.23
CA ARG A 75 -4.53 -17.08 11.13
C ARG A 75 -5.73 -17.58 11.90
N GLY A 76 -6.49 -18.49 11.32
CA GLY A 76 -7.62 -19.14 12.00
C GLY A 76 -8.83 -19.38 11.09
N PHE A 77 -8.76 -18.94 9.83
CA PHE A 77 -9.84 -19.13 8.87
C PHE A 77 -9.96 -20.58 8.44
N LYS A 78 -11.18 -21.11 8.48
CA LYS A 78 -11.58 -22.37 7.86
C LYS A 78 -12.08 -22.07 6.44
N ASP A 79 -11.92 -23.02 5.52
CA ASP A 79 -12.41 -22.90 4.14
C ASP A 79 -11.92 -21.67 3.35
N ASN A 80 -10.67 -21.26 3.59
CA ASN A 80 -10.06 -20.04 3.06
C ASN A 80 -9.47 -20.25 1.65
N TYR A 81 -10.34 -20.39 0.65
CA TYR A 81 -9.95 -20.67 -0.75
C TYR A 81 -10.36 -19.59 -1.75
N THR A 82 -11.21 -18.65 -1.34
CA THR A 82 -11.74 -17.58 -2.20
C THR A 82 -11.19 -16.21 -1.82
N GLY A 83 -11.20 -15.30 -2.79
CA GLY A 83 -10.86 -13.90 -2.60
C GLY A 83 -12.06 -13.00 -2.84
N ASP A 84 -12.16 -11.92 -2.07
CA ASP A 84 -13.13 -10.85 -2.24
C ASP A 84 -12.44 -9.64 -2.85
N VAL A 85 -13.03 -9.06 -3.90
CA VAL A 85 -12.48 -7.90 -4.62
C VAL A 85 -13.49 -6.76 -4.58
N ILE A 86 -13.14 -5.67 -3.89
CA ILE A 86 -13.95 -4.44 -3.77
C ILE A 86 -15.40 -4.76 -3.32
N TYR A 87 -15.52 -5.41 -2.17
CA TYR A 87 -16.82 -5.61 -1.52
C TYR A 87 -17.23 -4.40 -0.68
N SER A 88 -18.49 -4.01 -0.69
CA SER A 88 -19.01 -2.94 0.16
C SER A 88 -20.20 -3.44 0.96
N SER A 89 -20.07 -3.46 2.29
CA SER A 89 -21.14 -3.81 3.23
C SER A 89 -21.85 -2.62 3.87
N SER A 90 -21.32 -1.40 3.74
CA SER A 90 -21.80 -0.24 4.48
C SER A 90 -22.29 0.91 3.60
N SER A 91 -23.28 1.66 4.07
CA SER A 91 -23.63 2.97 3.50
C SER A 91 -22.54 4.00 3.73
N VAL A 92 -22.57 5.10 2.98
CA VAL A 92 -21.69 6.26 3.21
C VAL A 92 -21.84 6.74 4.65
N ARG A 93 -20.72 6.95 5.34
CA ARG A 93 -20.66 7.42 6.73
C ARG A 93 -19.69 8.59 6.89
N LYS A 94 -19.80 9.33 8.00
CA LYS A 94 -18.89 10.44 8.30
C LYS A 94 -17.76 9.95 9.20
N VAL A 95 -16.52 10.15 8.78
CA VAL A 95 -15.31 9.79 9.54
C VAL A 95 -14.37 10.98 9.50
N GLY A 96 -13.99 11.49 10.68
CA GLY A 96 -13.39 12.80 10.80
C GLY A 96 -14.24 13.88 10.10
N GLY A 97 -13.60 14.66 9.22
CA GLY A 97 -14.21 15.68 8.38
C GLY A 97 -14.70 15.18 7.01
N SER A 98 -14.62 13.87 6.71
CA SER A 98 -14.94 13.33 5.38
C SER A 98 -16.18 12.44 5.38
N LYS A 99 -16.90 12.40 4.24
CA LYS A 99 -17.92 11.39 3.94
C LYS A 99 -17.26 10.27 3.14
N VAL A 100 -17.28 9.06 3.68
CA VAL A 100 -16.52 7.91 3.16
C VAL A 100 -17.41 6.68 3.03
N GLN A 101 -17.01 5.77 2.15
CA GLN A 101 -17.59 4.45 2.01
C GLN A 101 -16.46 3.43 2.19
N TYR A 102 -16.70 2.43 3.02
CA TYR A 102 -15.74 1.35 3.23
C TYR A 102 -15.90 0.26 2.21
N PHE A 103 -14.76 -0.11 1.65
CA PHE A 103 -14.58 -1.23 0.75
C PHE A 103 -13.67 -2.25 1.41
N TRP A 104 -13.88 -3.50 1.06
CA TRP A 104 -13.16 -4.63 1.60
C TRP A 104 -12.54 -5.44 0.48
N GLU A 105 -11.37 -5.97 0.79
CA GLU A 105 -10.69 -7.00 0.01
C GLU A 105 -10.18 -8.05 0.98
N ALA A 106 -10.26 -9.31 0.62
CA ALA A 106 -9.70 -10.35 1.47
C ALA A 106 -9.24 -11.55 0.64
N PHE A 107 -8.05 -12.07 0.96
CA PHE A 107 -7.40 -13.11 0.17
C PHE A 107 -6.67 -14.11 1.06
N PRO A 108 -6.62 -15.40 0.69
CA PRO A 108 -5.72 -16.37 1.32
C PRO A 108 -4.27 -15.89 1.19
N ALA A 109 -3.53 -15.94 2.29
CA ALA A 109 -2.13 -15.53 2.34
C ALA A 109 -1.21 -16.71 1.99
N GLY A 110 -0.12 -16.43 1.28
CA GLY A 110 0.87 -17.45 0.92
C GLY A 110 1.66 -18.04 2.10
N SER A 111 1.43 -17.57 3.34
CA SER A 111 2.09 -18.05 4.55
C SER A 111 1.46 -19.31 5.15
N GLY A 112 0.27 -19.70 4.73
CA GLY A 112 -0.39 -20.92 5.16
C GLY A 112 -1.87 -20.99 4.74
N PRO A 113 -2.47 -22.20 4.68
CA PRO A 113 -3.85 -22.36 4.20
C PRO A 113 -4.90 -21.67 5.08
N MET A 114 -4.60 -21.50 6.37
CA MET A 114 -5.49 -20.82 7.33
C MET A 114 -5.20 -19.32 7.50
N ASP A 115 -4.20 -18.80 6.78
CA ASP A 115 -3.79 -17.41 6.88
C ASP A 115 -4.56 -16.61 5.82
N ARG A 116 -5.21 -15.53 6.23
CA ARG A 116 -5.95 -14.63 5.34
C ARG A 116 -5.51 -13.21 5.59
N THR A 117 -5.33 -12.45 4.52
CA THR A 117 -5.16 -11.00 4.60
C THR A 117 -6.47 -10.33 4.29
N THR A 118 -6.94 -9.50 5.20
CA THR A 118 -8.18 -8.74 5.08
C THR A 118 -7.82 -7.26 5.12
N TYR A 119 -8.33 -6.51 4.15
CA TYR A 119 -8.16 -5.08 4.00
C TYR A 119 -9.52 -4.39 4.10
N MET A 120 -9.54 -3.23 4.75
CA MET A 120 -10.60 -2.23 4.63
C MET A 120 -9.98 -0.94 4.11
N PHE A 121 -10.62 -0.31 3.14
CA PHE A 121 -10.12 0.92 2.55
C PHE A 121 -11.23 1.88 2.16
N THR A 122 -10.86 3.15 1.99
CA THR A 122 -11.73 4.21 1.47
C THR A 122 -10.92 5.20 0.66
N TYR A 123 -11.61 5.90 -0.24
CA TYR A 123 -11.07 7.04 -0.97
C TYR A 123 -11.48 8.35 -0.30
N VAL A 124 -10.54 9.29 -0.20
CA VAL A 124 -10.78 10.63 0.35
C VAL A 124 -10.13 11.70 -0.50
N ASN A 125 -10.72 12.90 -0.49
CA ASN A 125 -10.01 14.11 -0.87
C ASN A 125 -9.06 14.50 0.28
N PRO A 126 -7.73 14.62 0.06
CA PRO A 126 -6.79 14.94 1.12
C PRO A 126 -6.97 16.39 1.60
N GLN A 127 -7.44 16.55 2.83
CA GLN A 127 -7.70 17.85 3.44
C GLN A 127 -7.49 17.79 4.96
N PRO A 128 -7.25 18.93 5.64
CA PRO A 128 -7.23 18.95 7.10
C PRO A 128 -8.52 18.34 7.66
N GLY A 129 -8.37 17.42 8.61
CA GLY A 129 -9.50 16.66 9.16
C GLY A 129 -9.92 15.44 8.35
N SER A 130 -9.21 15.05 7.28
CA SER A 130 -9.36 13.71 6.69
C SER A 130 -9.20 12.61 7.76
N PRO A 131 -9.83 11.44 7.58
CA PRO A 131 -9.69 10.32 8.51
C PRO A 131 -8.22 9.98 8.78
N LYS A 132 -7.91 9.70 10.04
CA LYS A 132 -6.63 9.15 10.43
C LYS A 132 -6.61 7.63 10.21
N LEU A 133 -5.43 7.05 9.97
CA LEU A 133 -5.31 5.59 9.81
C LEU A 133 -5.69 4.86 11.09
N GLU A 134 -5.39 5.44 12.25
CA GLU A 134 -5.76 4.93 13.56
C GLU A 134 -7.29 4.83 13.70
N GLN A 135 -8.03 5.85 13.26
CA GLN A 135 -9.50 5.83 13.28
C GLN A 135 -10.08 4.75 12.36
N LEU A 136 -9.49 4.59 11.16
CA LEU A 136 -9.88 3.52 10.24
C LEU A 136 -9.56 2.15 10.83
N LEU A 137 -8.46 2.02 11.57
CA LEU A 137 -8.04 0.76 12.15
C LEU A 137 -8.98 0.35 13.30
N GLU A 138 -9.47 1.29 14.12
CA GLU A 138 -10.53 1.01 15.09
C GLU A 138 -11.81 0.52 14.40
N ASP A 139 -12.29 1.26 13.38
CA ASP A 139 -13.45 0.84 12.58
C ASP A 139 -13.23 -0.54 11.93
N TYR A 140 -12.00 -0.86 11.51
CA TYR A 140 -11.66 -2.16 10.95
C TYR A 140 -11.88 -3.28 11.96
N TRP A 141 -11.40 -3.13 13.20
CA TRP A 141 -11.56 -4.16 14.22
C TRP A 141 -13.02 -4.39 14.59
N ASP A 142 -13.81 -3.32 14.65
CA ASP A 142 -15.23 -3.40 14.94
C ASP A 142 -16.04 -4.10 13.83
N LEU A 143 -15.70 -3.84 12.56
CA LEU A 143 -16.48 -4.31 11.41
C LEU A 143 -15.98 -5.64 10.82
N MET A 144 -14.71 -6.00 11.02
CA MET A 144 -14.10 -7.18 10.44
C MET A 144 -14.80 -8.50 10.83
N PRO A 145 -15.25 -8.71 12.08
CA PRO A 145 -15.97 -9.92 12.48
C PRO A 145 -17.23 -10.18 11.67
N GLU A 146 -18.03 -9.13 11.45
CA GLU A 146 -19.25 -9.21 10.66
C GLU A 146 -18.92 -9.48 9.19
N TYR A 147 -17.94 -8.78 8.63
CA TYR A 147 -17.52 -8.95 7.25
C TYR A 147 -17.02 -10.37 6.95
N GLN A 148 -16.18 -10.92 7.82
CA GLN A 148 -15.58 -12.25 7.62
C GLN A 148 -16.41 -13.40 8.19
N GLY A 149 -17.45 -13.11 8.98
CA GLY A 149 -18.23 -14.14 9.68
C GLY A 149 -17.41 -14.91 10.72
N VAL A 150 -16.48 -14.24 11.40
CA VAL A 150 -15.57 -14.87 12.39
C VAL A 150 -15.46 -14.02 13.66
N SER A 151 -15.22 -14.65 14.81
CA SER A 151 -14.81 -13.91 16.02
C SER A 151 -13.31 -13.62 16.01
N LEU A 152 -12.89 -12.43 16.45
CA LEU A 152 -11.47 -12.07 16.60
C LEU A 152 -10.75 -12.98 17.60
N ASP A 153 -11.43 -13.49 18.62
CA ASP A 153 -10.83 -14.39 19.62
C ASP A 153 -10.38 -15.72 19.00
N ASN A 154 -10.97 -16.10 17.86
CA ASN A 154 -10.59 -17.30 17.11
C ASN A 154 -9.41 -17.06 16.17
N LEU A 155 -8.91 -15.82 16.08
CA LEU A 155 -7.86 -15.44 15.15
C LEU A 155 -6.57 -15.06 15.88
N LYS A 156 -5.46 -15.58 15.37
CA LYS A 156 -4.14 -15.09 15.71
C LYS A 156 -3.74 -13.99 14.74
N ILE A 157 -3.62 -12.75 15.22
CA ILE A 157 -3.11 -11.64 14.41
C ILE A 157 -1.61 -11.86 14.15
N LEU A 158 -1.24 -11.97 12.87
CA LEU A 158 0.14 -12.17 12.44
C LEU A 158 0.81 -10.85 12.10
N ARG A 159 0.07 -9.92 11.49
CA ARG A 159 0.55 -8.61 11.08
C ARG A 159 -0.60 -7.62 10.93
N VAL A 160 -0.43 -6.42 11.47
CA VAL A 160 -1.30 -5.28 11.18
C VAL A 160 -0.75 -4.53 9.97
N ILE A 161 -1.64 -4.07 9.08
CA ILE A 161 -1.32 -3.39 7.84
C ILE A 161 -2.03 -2.05 7.84
N TYR A 162 -1.32 -1.02 7.40
CA TYR A 162 -1.88 0.30 7.15
C TYR A 162 -1.07 0.99 6.07
N GLY A 163 -1.72 1.86 5.30
CA GLY A 163 -1.06 2.53 4.19
C GLY A 163 -1.92 3.62 3.57
N ILE A 164 -1.27 4.48 2.80
CA ILE A 164 -1.94 5.50 2.00
C ILE A 164 -1.44 5.39 0.57
N PHE A 165 -2.35 5.51 -0.39
CA PHE A 165 -2.03 5.49 -1.81
C PHE A 165 -2.49 6.79 -2.45
N PRO A 166 -1.57 7.75 -2.70
CA PRO A 166 -1.89 8.98 -3.39
C PRO A 166 -2.28 8.70 -4.84
N THR A 167 -3.27 9.44 -5.32
CA THR A 167 -3.75 9.41 -6.71
C THR A 167 -3.72 10.80 -7.29
N TYR A 168 -3.46 10.87 -8.60
CA TYR A 168 -3.31 12.11 -9.34
C TYR A 168 -4.09 11.96 -10.64
N ARG A 169 -4.94 12.93 -10.97
CA ARG A 169 -5.72 12.92 -12.21
C ARG A 169 -4.84 13.23 -13.43
N GLU A 170 -3.81 14.04 -13.22
CA GLU A 170 -2.89 14.49 -14.25
C GLU A 170 -1.45 14.05 -13.92
N ARG A 171 -0.61 14.00 -14.96
CA ARG A 171 0.83 13.74 -14.81
C ARG A 171 1.51 14.86 -14.01
#